data_AF-A0A9C9GJS3-F1
#
_entry.id   AF-A0A9C9GJS3-F1
#
_cell.length_a   1.000
_cell.length_b   1.000
_cell.length_c   1.000
_cell.angle_alpha   90.00
_cell.angle_beta   90.00
_cell.angle_gamma   90.00
#
_symmetry.space_group_name_H-M   'P 1'
#
loop_
_entity.id
_entity.type
_entity.pdbx_description
1 polymer ?
#
loop_
_entity_poly.entity_id
_entity_poly.type
_entity_poly.pdbx_seq_one_letter_code
_entity_poly.pdbx_strand_id
1 'polypeptide(L)'
;MLSQLKINIAQSSDEGIKDHNEDSYGVVTPEGQLLENKGITAIIADGMGSCAFPKEASEYVVKGFFSDYYSTPESWTVKTSGAKVLTALNSWLYGKSTDEHAKAYVTTFSALIIKSTTAHILHIGDSRIYRLRDGNIEQLTNDHRIWITKEKNYLSRAVGVDLHLDIDYKTVDLEKDDVFVMTTDGIHDYMSDNQIKEIVSQSAHLNVLADKLLSSALASGSHDNVTCQIIHIEQLPSQQANEVINDLIRLPFPPDLSPGMLIDGYKVIKDFHSSSTSQLYLVEDTETDKVMLMKTPSVNYDDDPSYIDRFHMEEWAGKRVYHPNVMVTYEQKRKRSCQYFLIEYIEGKTLAKWIEDNPQPDIQQVTKIIEQIIQGLRGLHRLEMLHRDLKPDNIMIREDGTVKLIDLGAVKVAGIQEIASPVERLELLGTKNYTAPEYLMGVAGSNKSDLFSLGVIAYEMLTGKLPYG
;
A
#
# COMPACT_ATOMS: atom_id res chain seq x y z
N MET A 1 -19.73 -10.71 15.42
CA MET A 1 -19.78 -9.36 14.83
C MET A 1 -18.35 -8.95 14.61
N LEU A 2 -17.95 -8.71 13.36
CA LEU A 2 -16.61 -8.19 13.03
C LEU A 2 -16.44 -6.85 13.75
N SER A 3 -15.32 -6.63 14.45
CA SER A 3 -15.03 -5.30 14.97
C SER A 3 -14.56 -4.43 13.82
N GLN A 4 -15.24 -3.32 13.57
CA GLN A 4 -14.77 -2.31 12.63
C GLN A 4 -13.80 -1.36 13.34
N LEU A 5 -12.91 -0.74 12.56
CA LEU A 5 -12.09 0.37 13.05
C LEU A 5 -13.00 1.46 13.61
N LYS A 6 -12.85 1.78 14.88
CA LYS A 6 -13.58 2.85 15.55
C LYS A 6 -12.61 3.74 16.28
N ILE A 7 -12.74 5.04 16.03
CA ILE A 7 -11.96 6.08 16.67
C ILE A 7 -12.89 7.09 17.33
N ASN A 8 -12.38 7.73 18.36
CA ASN A 8 -12.98 8.93 18.95
C ASN A 8 -12.11 10.12 18.60
N ILE A 9 -12.74 11.23 18.21
CA ILE A 9 -12.06 12.39 17.67
C ILE A 9 -12.50 13.63 18.44
N ALA A 10 -11.55 14.50 18.75
CA ALA A 10 -11.81 15.88 19.11
C ALA A 10 -10.94 16.81 18.26
N GLN A 11 -11.50 17.94 17.88
CA GLN A 11 -10.80 18.96 17.11
C GLN A 11 -11.14 20.32 17.72
N SER A 12 -10.16 21.19 17.85
CA SER A 12 -10.38 22.55 18.34
C SER A 12 -9.37 23.48 17.68
N SER A 13 -9.83 24.67 17.30
CA SER A 13 -9.05 25.64 16.54
C SER A 13 -9.54 27.05 16.82
N ASP A 14 -8.61 27.98 17.05
CA ASP A 14 -8.89 29.38 17.36
C ASP A 14 -7.90 30.29 16.61
N GLU A 15 -8.37 31.46 16.19
CA GLU A 15 -7.55 32.45 15.48
C GLU A 15 -6.48 33.09 16.39
N GLY A 16 -6.60 32.93 17.70
CA GLY A 16 -5.67 33.48 18.67
C GLY A 16 -5.74 35.00 18.70
N ILE A 17 -4.59 35.65 18.51
CA ILE A 17 -4.49 37.12 18.48
C ILE A 17 -4.60 37.67 17.04
N LYS A 18 -4.58 36.79 16.03
CA LYS A 18 -4.70 37.19 14.62
C LYS A 18 -6.16 37.54 14.27
N ASP A 19 -6.33 38.33 13.22
CA ASP A 19 -7.66 38.73 12.70
C ASP A 19 -8.42 37.59 11.99
N HIS A 20 -7.71 36.51 11.65
CA HIS A 20 -8.27 35.35 10.99
C HIS A 20 -7.44 34.10 11.29
N ASN A 21 -8.11 32.95 11.21
CA ASN A 21 -7.50 31.65 11.36
C ASN A 21 -6.98 31.10 10.02
N GLU A 22 -5.66 31.05 9.87
CA GLU A 22 -4.94 30.59 8.69
C GLU A 22 -4.77 29.05 8.67
N ASP A 23 -5.02 28.38 9.80
CA ASP A 23 -4.97 26.92 9.91
C ASP A 23 -6.17 26.26 9.23
N SER A 24 -5.94 25.07 8.68
CA SER A 24 -6.98 24.20 8.15
C SER A 24 -6.79 22.78 8.64
N TYR A 25 -7.89 22.11 8.97
CA TYR A 25 -7.86 20.77 9.53
C TYR A 25 -9.15 20.02 9.22
N GLY A 26 -9.12 18.71 9.40
CA GLY A 26 -10.31 17.88 9.21
C GLY A 26 -10.05 16.41 9.50
N VAL A 27 -11.13 15.66 9.69
CA VAL A 27 -11.10 14.20 9.70
C VAL A 27 -12.21 13.69 8.78
N VAL A 28 -11.89 12.71 7.94
CA VAL A 28 -12.87 11.96 7.15
C VAL A 28 -12.89 10.52 7.63
N THR A 29 -14.03 10.12 8.19
CA THR A 29 -14.32 8.74 8.62
C THR A 29 -15.30 8.13 7.62
N PRO A 30 -14.83 7.46 6.57
CA PRO A 30 -15.72 6.85 5.61
C PRO A 30 -16.40 5.60 6.19
N GLU A 31 -17.42 5.11 5.49
CA GLU A 31 -18.14 3.87 5.85
C GLU A 31 -17.93 2.78 4.78
N GLY A 32 -18.19 1.52 5.15
CA GLY A 32 -18.18 0.39 4.24
C GLY A 32 -16.82 0.12 3.57
N GLN A 33 -16.84 -0.23 2.28
CA GLN A 33 -15.64 -0.64 1.53
C GLN A 33 -14.55 0.45 1.49
N LEU A 34 -14.95 1.72 1.53
CA LEU A 34 -14.02 2.84 1.47
C LEU A 34 -13.19 2.94 2.78
N LEU A 35 -13.80 2.61 3.93
CA LEU A 35 -13.09 2.48 5.21
C LEU A 35 -12.07 1.35 5.18
N GLU A 36 -12.43 0.20 4.61
CA GLU A 36 -11.52 -0.95 4.50
C GLU A 36 -10.35 -0.68 3.55
N ASN A 37 -10.62 -0.06 2.41
CA ASN A 37 -9.62 0.14 1.36
C ASN A 37 -8.71 1.35 1.62
N LYS A 38 -9.26 2.43 2.19
CA LYS A 38 -8.58 3.74 2.31
C LYS A 38 -8.41 4.21 3.75
N GLY A 39 -9.15 3.65 4.71
CA GLY A 39 -9.01 4.02 6.12
C GLY A 39 -9.57 5.40 6.47
N ILE A 40 -9.32 5.81 7.70
CA ILE A 40 -9.72 7.11 8.25
C ILE A 40 -8.56 8.09 8.09
N THR A 41 -8.82 9.28 7.59
CA THR A 41 -7.78 10.29 7.35
C THR A 41 -8.02 11.52 8.22
N ALA A 42 -7.02 11.90 9.02
CA ALA A 42 -6.97 13.17 9.74
C ALA A 42 -5.85 14.04 9.17
N ILE A 43 -6.13 15.32 8.92
CA ILE A 43 -5.16 16.25 8.32
C ILE A 43 -5.14 17.54 9.12
N ILE A 44 -3.95 18.08 9.32
CA ILE A 44 -3.72 19.44 9.82
C ILE A 44 -2.74 20.14 8.87
N ALA A 45 -3.01 21.40 8.57
CA ALA A 45 -2.20 22.25 7.71
C ALA A 45 -2.22 23.68 8.28
N ASP A 46 -1.05 24.29 8.34
CA ASP A 46 -0.82 25.65 8.80
C ASP A 46 -0.41 26.50 7.60
N GLY A 47 -1.20 27.53 7.34
CA GLY A 47 -0.96 28.48 6.27
C GLY A 47 0.15 29.45 6.66
N MET A 48 1.19 29.57 5.84
CA MET A 48 2.34 30.39 6.21
C MET A 48 1.98 31.89 6.21
N GLY A 49 1.74 32.49 7.38
CA GLY A 49 1.22 33.85 7.54
C GLY A 49 2.05 35.00 6.92
N SER A 50 3.29 34.76 6.51
CA SER A 50 4.07 35.75 5.73
C SER A 50 3.79 35.73 4.23
N CYS A 51 2.98 34.78 3.76
CA CYS A 51 2.48 34.69 2.39
C CYS A 51 1.19 35.51 2.19
N ALA A 52 0.81 35.71 0.93
CA ALA A 52 -0.36 36.53 0.58
C ALA A 52 -1.71 35.83 0.81
N PHE A 53 -1.73 34.49 0.75
CA PHE A 53 -2.95 33.67 0.84
C PHE A 53 -2.75 32.41 1.70
N PRO A 54 -2.38 32.59 2.98
CA PRO A 54 -2.07 31.47 3.87
C PRO A 54 -3.29 30.58 4.11
N LYS A 55 -4.47 31.17 4.35
CA LYS A 55 -5.71 30.44 4.54
C LYS A 55 -6.13 29.64 3.31
N GLU A 56 -6.10 30.26 2.14
CA GLU A 56 -6.51 29.61 0.90
C GLU A 56 -5.57 28.44 0.55
N ALA A 57 -4.27 28.58 0.84
CA ALA A 57 -3.31 27.50 0.65
C ALA A 57 -3.61 26.31 1.57
N SER A 58 -3.75 26.54 2.88
CA SER A 58 -4.01 25.47 3.85
C SER A 58 -5.35 24.78 3.56
N GLU A 59 -6.39 25.55 3.24
CA GLU A 59 -7.73 25.04 2.96
C GLU A 59 -7.77 24.22 1.65
N TYR A 60 -7.05 24.67 0.62
CA TYR A 60 -6.94 23.96 -0.66
C TYR A 60 -6.30 22.58 -0.50
N VAL A 61 -5.17 22.49 0.23
CA VAL A 61 -4.48 21.21 0.40
C VAL A 61 -5.33 20.24 1.22
N VAL A 62 -5.96 20.70 2.30
CA VAL A 62 -6.81 19.83 3.15
C VAL A 62 -8.01 19.30 2.37
N LYS A 63 -8.78 20.19 1.73
CA LYS A 63 -9.98 19.79 0.96
C LYS A 63 -9.63 18.95 -0.26
N GLY A 64 -8.61 19.37 -1.01
CA GLY A 64 -8.13 18.66 -2.19
C GLY A 64 -7.62 17.27 -1.85
N PHE A 65 -6.87 17.12 -0.76
CA PHE A 65 -6.37 15.82 -0.34
C PHE A 65 -7.50 14.88 0.03
N PHE A 66 -8.50 15.31 0.81
CA PHE A 66 -9.65 14.46 1.11
C PHE A 66 -10.40 14.01 -0.15
N SER A 67 -10.71 14.92 -1.06
CA SER A 67 -11.40 14.61 -2.32
C SER A 67 -10.63 13.56 -3.14
N ASP A 68 -9.35 13.83 -3.38
CA ASP A 68 -8.58 13.07 -4.36
C ASP A 68 -8.05 11.76 -3.78
N TYR A 69 -7.69 11.73 -2.49
CA TYR A 69 -7.21 10.53 -1.80
C TYR A 69 -8.24 9.39 -1.86
N TYR A 70 -9.49 9.68 -1.51
CA TYR A 70 -10.55 8.68 -1.52
C TYR A 70 -11.01 8.30 -2.94
N SER A 71 -10.64 9.09 -3.95
CA SER A 71 -10.89 8.80 -5.36
C SER A 71 -9.74 8.04 -6.04
N THR A 72 -8.62 7.82 -5.34
CA THR A 72 -7.48 7.06 -5.90
C THR A 72 -7.82 5.58 -6.11
N PRO A 73 -7.19 4.90 -7.09
CA PRO A 73 -7.41 3.48 -7.34
C PRO A 73 -7.29 2.63 -6.07
N GLU A 74 -8.19 1.65 -5.88
CA GLU A 74 -8.19 0.78 -4.70
C GLU A 74 -6.90 -0.04 -4.55
N SER A 75 -6.22 -0.31 -5.67
CA SER A 75 -4.96 -1.03 -5.73
C SER A 75 -3.75 -0.24 -5.23
N TRP A 76 -3.86 1.08 -5.05
CA TRP A 76 -2.75 1.90 -4.57
C TRP A 76 -2.65 1.85 -3.05
N THR A 77 -1.42 1.69 -2.55
CA THR A 77 -1.10 1.86 -1.13
C THR A 77 -1.45 3.26 -0.64
N VAL A 78 -1.56 3.39 0.69
CA VAL A 78 -1.71 4.68 1.37
C VAL A 78 -0.57 5.62 0.99
N LYS A 79 0.68 5.11 0.99
CA LYS A 79 1.87 5.87 0.59
C LYS A 79 1.74 6.46 -0.81
N THR A 80 1.43 5.62 -1.80
CA THR A 80 1.37 6.06 -3.20
C THR A 80 0.18 6.96 -3.45
N SER A 81 -0.99 6.64 -2.89
CA SER A 81 -2.18 7.49 -2.95
C SER A 81 -1.88 8.87 -2.38
N GLY A 82 -1.37 8.93 -1.15
CA GLY A 82 -1.05 10.19 -0.50
C GLY A 82 0.06 10.99 -1.21
N ALA A 83 1.15 10.33 -1.62
CA ALA A 83 2.26 11.02 -2.31
C ALA A 83 1.84 11.58 -3.67
N LYS A 84 1.08 10.82 -4.47
CA LYS A 84 0.61 11.27 -5.80
C LYS A 84 -0.37 12.42 -5.69
N VAL A 85 -1.32 12.33 -4.76
CA VAL A 85 -2.30 13.40 -4.50
C VAL A 85 -1.57 14.66 -4.03
N LEU A 86 -0.70 14.55 -3.03
CA LEU A 86 0.02 15.70 -2.49
C LEU A 86 0.95 16.36 -3.53
N THR A 87 1.60 15.57 -4.38
CA THR A 87 2.42 16.09 -5.49
C THR A 87 1.57 16.89 -6.50
N ALA A 88 0.36 16.42 -6.80
CA ALA A 88 -0.55 17.12 -7.71
C ALA A 88 -1.05 18.44 -7.12
N LEU A 89 -1.44 18.44 -5.85
CA LEU A 89 -1.86 19.64 -5.10
C LEU A 89 -0.74 20.67 -5.03
N ASN A 90 0.49 20.22 -4.75
CA ASN A 90 1.68 21.07 -4.75
C ASN A 90 1.93 21.73 -6.10
N SER A 91 1.86 20.95 -7.18
CA SER A 91 2.10 21.47 -8.54
C SER A 91 1.14 22.61 -8.87
N TRP A 92 -0.10 22.52 -8.39
CA TRP A 92 -1.09 23.58 -8.56
C TRP A 92 -0.77 24.83 -7.73
N LEU A 93 -0.46 24.69 -6.44
CA LEU A 93 -0.10 25.81 -5.57
C LEU A 93 1.19 26.51 -6.01
N TYR A 94 2.18 25.74 -6.43
CA TYR A 94 3.42 26.27 -7.00
C TYR A 94 3.14 27.07 -8.28
N GLY A 95 2.35 26.53 -9.21
CA GLY A 95 1.96 27.23 -10.43
C GLY A 95 1.23 28.55 -10.17
N LYS A 96 0.31 28.56 -9.20
CA LYS A 96 -0.38 29.77 -8.74
C LYS A 96 0.56 30.81 -8.16
N SER A 97 1.55 30.37 -7.38
CA SER A 97 2.57 31.24 -6.78
C SER A 97 3.48 31.89 -7.83
N THR A 98 3.75 31.20 -8.95
CA THR A 98 4.60 31.72 -10.04
C THR A 98 3.90 32.69 -10.97
N ASP A 99 2.60 32.52 -11.23
CA ASP A 99 1.86 33.39 -12.17
C ASP A 99 1.63 34.80 -11.61
N GLU A 100 1.37 34.94 -10.30
CA GLU A 100 0.93 36.22 -9.71
C GLU A 100 2.07 37.12 -9.17
N HIS A 101 3.34 36.80 -9.44
CA HIS A 101 4.55 37.62 -9.20
C HIS A 101 4.74 38.29 -7.81
N ALA A 102 3.90 38.00 -6.81
CA ALA A 102 4.04 38.49 -5.43
C ALA A 102 3.19 37.71 -4.40
N LYS A 103 2.46 36.67 -4.81
CA LYS A 103 1.42 36.03 -3.98
C LYS A 103 1.66 34.53 -3.88
N ALA A 104 2.56 34.17 -2.97
CA ALA A 104 2.87 32.78 -2.70
C ALA A 104 1.71 32.09 -1.95
N TYR A 105 1.41 30.86 -2.34
CA TYR A 105 0.46 29.97 -1.68
C TYR A 105 1.27 28.86 -1.01
N VAL A 106 1.63 29.05 0.26
CA VAL A 106 2.51 28.12 0.99
C VAL A 106 1.85 27.69 2.27
N THR A 107 1.90 26.37 2.53
CA THR A 107 1.30 25.75 3.73
C THR A 107 2.12 24.54 4.16
N THR A 108 2.05 24.22 5.44
CA THR A 108 2.45 22.91 5.95
C THR A 108 1.40 21.85 5.58
N PHE A 109 1.75 20.58 5.74
CA PHE A 109 0.83 19.46 5.61
C PHE A 109 1.27 18.29 6.50
N SER A 110 0.41 17.88 7.41
CA SER A 110 0.57 16.71 8.25
C SER A 110 -0.69 15.86 8.21
N ALA A 111 -0.59 14.63 7.71
CA ALA A 111 -1.70 13.69 7.64
C ALA A 111 -1.40 12.42 8.44
N LEU A 112 -2.40 11.99 9.22
CA LEU A 112 -2.49 10.70 9.88
C LEU A 112 -3.59 9.88 9.19
N ILE A 113 -3.20 8.81 8.51
CA ILE A 113 -4.13 7.89 7.84
C ILE A 113 -4.12 6.57 8.59
N ILE A 114 -5.24 6.22 9.20
CA ILE A 114 -5.45 5.02 10.00
C ILE A 114 -6.12 3.98 9.12
N LYS A 115 -5.38 2.95 8.73
CA LYS A 115 -5.88 1.85 7.91
C LYS A 115 -5.54 0.52 8.56
N SER A 116 -6.54 -0.33 8.74
CA SER A 116 -6.40 -1.61 9.43
C SER A 116 -5.79 -1.43 10.83
N THR A 117 -4.59 -1.96 11.08
CA THR A 117 -3.85 -1.85 12.35
C THR A 117 -2.61 -0.97 12.23
N THR A 118 -2.54 -0.11 11.22
CA THR A 118 -1.38 0.72 10.92
C THR A 118 -1.77 2.19 10.77
N ALA A 119 -1.00 3.07 11.39
CA ALA A 119 -1.06 4.51 11.14
C ALA A 119 0.04 4.89 10.14
N HIS A 120 -0.38 5.51 9.05
CA HIS A 120 0.48 6.05 8.00
C HIS A 120 0.57 7.57 8.17
N ILE A 121 1.79 8.09 8.19
CA ILE A 121 2.06 9.51 8.41
C ILE A 121 2.68 10.08 7.15
N LEU A 122 2.07 11.13 6.61
CA LEU A 122 2.63 11.95 5.54
C LEU A 122 2.87 13.35 6.09
N HIS A 123 4.10 13.86 5.96
CA HIS A 123 4.49 15.08 6.63
C HIS A 123 5.39 15.98 5.76
N ILE A 124 5.04 17.26 5.74
CA ILE A 124 5.83 18.36 5.17
C ILE A 124 5.57 19.62 5.99
N GLY A 125 6.57 20.09 6.73
CA GLY A 125 6.52 21.35 7.46
C GLY A 125 6.94 21.12 8.89
N ASP A 126 6.30 21.79 9.83
CA ASP A 126 6.61 21.75 11.25
C ASP A 126 5.41 21.43 12.14
N SER A 127 4.22 21.23 11.58
CA SER A 127 3.08 20.73 12.34
C SER A 127 3.38 19.33 12.90
N ARG A 128 3.20 19.14 14.20
CA ARG A 128 3.64 17.93 14.90
C ARG A 128 2.53 16.90 15.07
N ILE A 129 2.88 15.62 14.90
CA ILE A 129 2.04 14.49 15.27
C ILE A 129 2.73 13.72 16.40
N TYR A 130 2.05 13.59 17.52
CA TYR A 130 2.48 12.82 18.68
C TYR A 130 1.66 11.54 18.81
N ARG A 131 2.28 10.50 19.38
CA ARG A 131 1.58 9.31 19.88
C ARG A 131 1.77 9.21 21.38
N LEU A 132 0.67 8.98 22.09
CA LEU A 132 0.64 8.63 23.49
C LEU A 132 0.27 7.16 23.63
N ARG A 133 1.18 6.38 24.23
CA ARG A 133 1.00 4.96 24.55
C ARG A 133 1.62 4.66 25.90
N ASP A 134 0.89 3.96 26.77
CA ASP A 134 1.34 3.60 28.13
C ASP A 134 1.91 4.77 28.95
N GLY A 135 1.31 5.96 28.76
CA GLY A 135 1.76 7.18 29.44
C GLY A 135 3.07 7.77 28.90
N ASN A 136 3.62 7.28 27.79
CA ASN A 136 4.75 7.89 27.10
C ASN A 136 4.25 8.71 25.91
N ILE A 137 4.84 9.89 25.70
CA ILE A 137 4.60 10.73 24.52
C ILE A 137 5.80 10.61 23.58
N GLU A 138 5.55 10.33 22.31
CA GLU A 138 6.55 10.25 21.25
C GLU A 138 6.15 11.17 20.10
N GLN A 139 7.05 12.07 19.71
CA GLN A 139 6.89 12.85 18.48
C GLN A 139 7.22 11.96 17.26
N LEU A 140 6.28 11.86 16.32
CA LEU A 140 6.41 10.99 15.14
C LEU A 140 6.88 11.71 13.88
N THR A 141 6.71 13.03 13.81
CA THR A 141 7.14 13.91 12.72
C THR A 141 8.45 14.62 13.05
N ASN A 142 9.19 15.08 12.04
CA ASN A 142 10.39 15.89 12.23
C ASN A 142 10.15 17.30 11.71
N ASP A 143 10.40 18.31 12.52
CA ASP A 143 10.15 19.70 12.12
C ASP A 143 11.12 20.13 10.99
N HIS A 144 10.56 20.51 9.84
CA HIS A 144 11.30 21.03 8.71
C HIS A 144 11.60 22.53 8.87
N ARG A 145 12.39 22.89 9.88
CA ARG A 145 12.80 24.28 10.19
C ARG A 145 14.30 24.49 10.02
N ILE A 146 14.70 25.62 9.42
CA ILE A 146 16.08 26.13 9.45
C ILE A 146 16.14 27.33 10.39
N TRP A 147 17.01 27.24 11.40
CA TRP A 147 17.24 28.31 12.37
C TRP A 147 18.37 29.21 11.89
N ILE A 148 18.05 30.49 11.63
CA ILE A 148 19.05 31.51 11.25
C ILE A 148 19.56 32.22 12.51
N THR A 149 18.66 32.48 13.47
CA THR A 149 18.99 32.98 14.80
C THR A 149 18.16 32.22 15.84
N LYS A 150 18.38 32.48 17.15
CA LYS A 150 17.55 31.89 18.22
C LYS A 150 16.06 32.25 18.13
N GLU A 151 15.72 33.30 17.39
CA GLU A 151 14.37 33.88 17.32
C GLU A 151 13.81 33.89 15.87
N LYS A 152 14.62 33.52 14.87
CA LYS A 152 14.19 33.46 13.46
C LYS A 152 14.45 32.09 12.88
N ASN A 153 13.35 31.39 12.58
CA ASN A 153 13.35 30.16 11.80
C ASN A 153 12.51 30.36 10.53
N TYR A 154 12.77 29.51 9.54
CA TYR A 154 11.97 29.42 8.31
C TYR A 154 11.71 27.95 7.99
N LEU A 155 10.58 27.67 7.34
CA LEU A 155 10.29 26.35 6.80
C LEU A 155 11.31 25.99 5.73
N SER A 156 12.02 24.88 5.93
CA SER A 156 12.95 24.30 4.94
C SER A 156 12.22 23.48 3.89
N ARG A 157 11.00 23.02 4.21
CA ARG A 157 10.12 22.27 3.31
C ARG A 157 8.68 22.68 3.61
N ALA A 158 7.94 23.04 2.58
CA ALA A 158 6.51 23.33 2.66
C ALA A 158 5.85 23.08 1.31
N VAL A 159 4.53 22.87 1.31
CA VAL A 159 3.75 22.70 0.09
C VAL A 159 3.60 24.05 -0.60
N GLY A 160 3.84 24.09 -1.91
CA GLY A 160 3.73 25.28 -2.76
C GLY A 160 5.03 26.07 -2.93
N VAL A 161 6.10 25.71 -2.21
CA VAL A 161 7.41 26.41 -2.29
C VAL A 161 8.19 25.98 -3.53
N ASP A 162 8.30 24.67 -3.77
CA ASP A 162 9.08 24.08 -4.84
C ASP A 162 8.24 23.15 -5.71
N LEU A 163 8.63 22.97 -6.98
CA LEU A 163 7.94 22.06 -7.90
C LEU A 163 8.05 20.60 -7.45
N HIS A 164 9.17 20.22 -6.83
CA HIS A 164 9.41 18.88 -6.30
C HIS A 164 9.16 18.86 -4.79
N LEU A 165 8.34 17.91 -4.32
CA LEU A 165 8.11 17.68 -2.90
C LEU A 165 8.94 16.52 -2.37
N ASP A 166 9.67 16.79 -1.31
CA ASP A 166 10.21 15.77 -0.41
C ASP A 166 9.18 15.50 0.69
N ILE A 167 8.45 14.39 0.54
CA ILE A 167 7.41 13.98 1.50
C ILE A 167 8.02 13.01 2.52
N ASP A 168 8.02 13.39 3.79
CA ASP A 168 8.36 12.47 4.86
C ASP A 168 7.22 11.46 5.04
N TYR A 169 7.55 10.17 4.98
CA TYR A 169 6.59 9.08 5.12
C TYR A 169 7.05 8.09 6.18
N LYS A 170 6.21 7.84 7.18
CA LYS A 170 6.46 6.91 8.29
C LYS A 170 5.23 6.04 8.52
N THR A 171 5.44 4.79 8.92
CA THR A 171 4.37 3.91 9.43
C THR A 171 4.65 3.55 10.88
N VAL A 172 3.57 3.41 11.66
CA VAL A 172 3.62 2.92 13.04
C VAL A 172 2.47 1.93 13.27
N ASP A 173 2.74 0.88 14.03
CA ASP A 173 1.71 -0.08 14.45
C ASP A 173 0.78 0.54 15.48
N LEU A 174 -0.50 0.19 15.39
CA LEU A 174 -1.54 0.65 16.29
C LEU A 174 -1.86 -0.37 17.37
N GLU A 175 -2.09 0.14 18.56
CA GLU A 175 -2.66 -0.60 19.68
C GLU A 175 -3.99 0.03 20.09
N LYS A 176 -4.84 -0.81 20.71
CA LYS A 176 -6.06 -0.28 21.33
C LYS A 176 -5.65 0.73 22.40
N ASP A 177 -6.40 1.82 22.49
CA ASP A 177 -6.18 2.92 23.43
C ASP A 177 -4.97 3.82 23.12
N ASP A 178 -4.32 3.63 21.97
CA ASP A 178 -3.41 4.65 21.42
C ASP A 178 -4.15 5.99 21.26
N VAL A 179 -3.44 7.08 21.59
CA VAL A 179 -3.93 8.44 21.36
C VAL A 179 -2.93 9.20 20.49
N PHE A 180 -3.40 9.74 19.37
CA PHE A 180 -2.64 10.63 18.52
C PHE A 180 -3.04 12.08 18.78
N VAL A 181 -2.05 12.96 18.85
CA VAL A 181 -2.26 14.40 19.04
C VAL A 181 -1.56 15.14 17.93
N MET A 182 -2.31 15.86 17.11
CA MET A 182 -1.81 16.69 16.01
C MET A 182 -1.90 18.15 16.42
N THR A 183 -0.85 18.94 16.21
CA THR A 183 -0.79 20.36 16.64
C THR A 183 -0.08 21.25 15.62
N THR A 184 -0.53 22.50 15.52
CA THR A 184 0.23 23.60 14.91
C THR A 184 1.17 24.24 15.92
N ASP A 185 2.10 25.07 15.44
CA ASP A 185 3.18 25.65 16.23
C ASP A 185 2.70 26.63 17.29
N GLY A 186 1.55 27.27 17.07
CA GLY A 186 0.85 28.05 18.08
C GLY A 186 0.56 27.28 19.38
N ILE A 187 0.58 25.94 19.37
CA ILE A 187 0.50 25.12 20.57
C ILE A 187 1.88 24.61 20.99
N HIS A 188 2.59 23.89 20.12
CA HIS A 188 3.78 23.13 20.52
C HIS A 188 5.07 23.96 20.67
N ASP A 189 5.06 25.25 20.28
CA ASP A 189 6.14 26.19 20.61
C ASP A 189 5.93 26.86 21.97
N TYR A 190 4.69 26.88 22.49
CA TYR A 190 4.31 27.52 23.76
C TYR A 190 3.99 26.52 24.88
N MET A 191 3.98 25.23 24.56
CA MET A 191 3.73 24.14 25.49
C MET A 191 4.77 23.03 25.31
N SER A 192 5.33 22.56 26.42
CA SER A 192 6.22 21.40 26.40
C SER A 192 5.44 20.11 26.15
N ASP A 193 6.10 19.11 25.57
CA ASP A 193 5.53 17.76 25.35
C ASP A 193 4.95 17.15 26.64
N ASN A 194 5.58 17.42 27.79
CA ASN A 194 5.08 16.98 29.09
C ASN A 194 3.74 17.63 29.47
N GLN A 195 3.57 18.93 29.20
CA GLN A 195 2.29 19.62 29.45
C GLN A 195 1.19 19.09 28.53
N ILE A 196 1.51 18.85 27.24
CA ILE A 196 0.57 18.25 26.29
C ILE A 196 0.17 16.85 26.79
N LYS A 197 1.13 16.02 27.17
CA LYS A 197 0.89 14.70 27.76
C LYS A 197 0.01 14.77 29.01
N GLU A 198 0.32 15.66 29.95
CA GLU A 198 -0.45 15.82 31.20
C GLU A 198 -1.90 16.22 30.94
N ILE A 199 -2.16 17.05 29.93
CA ILE A 199 -3.52 17.44 29.54
C ILE A 199 -4.24 16.26 28.91
N VAL A 200 -3.64 15.62 27.90
CA VAL A 200 -4.28 14.54 27.14
C VAL A 200 -4.47 13.26 27.98
N SER A 201 -3.68 13.06 29.03
CA SER A 201 -3.81 11.93 29.96
C SER A 201 -4.90 12.11 31.02
N GLN A 202 -5.59 13.27 31.08
CA GLN A 202 -6.65 13.50 32.05
C GLN A 202 -7.92 12.72 31.71
N SER A 203 -8.60 12.21 32.74
CA SER A 203 -9.91 11.57 32.60
C SER A 203 -11.02 12.60 32.36
N ALA A 204 -11.10 13.10 31.12
CA ALA A 204 -12.16 13.98 30.65
C ALA A 204 -12.55 13.64 29.20
N HIS A 205 -13.65 14.23 28.72
CA HIS A 205 -14.04 14.11 27.31
C HIS A 205 -12.99 14.75 26.40
N LEU A 206 -12.69 14.10 25.27
CA LEU A 206 -11.65 14.57 24.33
C LEU A 206 -11.84 16.03 23.89
N ASN A 207 -13.09 16.48 23.68
CA ASN A 207 -13.38 17.87 23.32
C ASN A 207 -12.91 18.87 24.40
N VAL A 208 -13.11 18.53 25.67
CA VAL A 208 -12.64 19.35 26.80
C VAL A 208 -11.11 19.37 26.86
N LEU A 209 -10.46 18.25 26.52
CA LEU A 209 -9.00 18.18 26.46
C LEU A 209 -8.45 19.03 25.32
N ALA A 210 -9.08 19.00 24.14
CA ALA A 210 -8.71 19.83 22.99
C ALA A 210 -8.83 21.32 23.33
N ASP A 211 -9.96 21.76 23.88
CA ASP A 211 -10.16 23.17 24.28
C ASP A 211 -9.19 23.60 25.38
N LYS A 212 -8.81 22.67 26.28
CA LYS A 212 -7.82 22.91 27.31
C LYS A 212 -6.41 23.05 26.74
N LEU A 213 -6.04 22.31 25.68
CA LEU A 213 -4.76 22.53 25.00
C LEU A 213 -4.70 23.95 24.44
N LEU A 214 -5.74 24.39 23.72
CA LEU A 214 -5.80 25.75 23.16
C LEU A 214 -5.73 26.82 24.24
N SER A 215 -6.61 26.74 25.25
CA SER A 215 -6.64 27.70 26.35
C SER A 215 -5.31 27.77 27.11
N SER A 216 -4.60 26.63 27.25
CA SER A 216 -3.29 26.58 27.91
C SER A 216 -2.21 27.23 27.04
N ALA A 217 -2.23 27.00 25.72
CA ALA A 217 -1.30 27.65 24.80
C ALA A 217 -1.49 29.17 24.77
N LEU A 218 -2.74 29.64 24.70
CA LEU A 218 -3.07 31.07 24.76
C LEU A 218 -2.65 31.69 26.10
N ALA A 219 -2.89 31.00 27.22
CA ALA A 219 -2.44 31.45 28.54
C ALA A 219 -0.91 31.49 28.69
N SER A 220 -0.19 30.64 27.97
CA SER A 220 1.28 30.67 27.87
C SER A 220 1.80 31.78 26.94
N GLY A 221 0.92 32.57 26.35
CA GLY A 221 1.27 33.73 25.51
C GLY A 221 1.43 33.42 24.03
N SER A 222 0.75 32.38 23.51
CA SER A 222 0.73 32.12 22.07
C SER A 222 0.21 33.34 21.29
N HIS A 223 0.93 33.71 20.24
CA HIS A 223 0.60 34.82 19.34
C HIS A 223 0.18 34.35 17.94
N ASP A 224 0.06 33.03 17.75
CA ASP A 224 -0.31 32.42 16.47
C ASP A 224 -1.70 31.79 16.52
N ASN A 225 -2.17 31.27 15.38
CA ASN A 225 -3.34 30.40 15.35
C ASN A 225 -3.05 29.13 16.14
N VAL A 226 -4.04 28.66 16.90
CA VAL A 226 -3.88 27.50 17.77
C VAL A 226 -4.83 26.41 17.32
N THR A 227 -4.30 25.34 16.75
CA THR A 227 -5.11 24.22 16.24
C THR A 227 -4.59 22.89 16.77
N CYS A 228 -5.50 22.06 17.26
CA CYS A 228 -5.19 20.68 17.62
C CYS A 228 -6.27 19.68 17.17
N GLN A 229 -5.85 18.44 17.01
CA GLN A 229 -6.73 17.29 16.86
C GLN A 229 -6.25 16.16 17.77
N ILE A 230 -7.19 15.53 18.47
CA ILE A 230 -6.94 14.37 19.32
C ILE A 230 -7.72 13.19 18.72
N ILE A 231 -7.02 12.11 18.39
CA ILE A 231 -7.59 10.89 17.83
C ILE A 231 -7.28 9.73 18.78
N HIS A 232 -8.30 9.16 19.40
CA HIS A 232 -8.19 7.98 20.27
C HIS A 232 -8.67 6.72 19.54
N ILE A 233 -7.85 5.68 19.57
CA ILE A 233 -8.15 4.38 18.97
C ILE A 233 -9.02 3.56 19.94
N GLU A 234 -10.34 3.68 19.82
CA GLU A 234 -11.29 2.93 20.66
C GLU A 234 -11.27 1.44 20.35
N GLN A 235 -11.24 1.12 19.06
CA GLN A 235 -11.35 -0.24 18.57
C GLN A 235 -10.57 -0.37 17.27
N LEU A 236 -9.63 -1.30 17.25
CA LEU A 236 -9.02 -1.74 16.01
C LEU A 236 -9.91 -2.77 15.35
N PRO A 237 -9.92 -2.82 14.02
CA PRO A 237 -10.50 -3.96 13.35
C PRO A 237 -9.76 -5.20 13.88
N SER A 238 -10.50 -6.27 14.15
CA SER A 238 -9.88 -7.59 14.23
C SER A 238 -9.03 -7.75 12.96
N GLN A 239 -7.91 -8.49 12.98
CA GLN A 239 -6.91 -8.61 11.89
C GLN A 239 -7.46 -9.17 10.55
N GLN A 240 -8.63 -8.76 10.10
CA GLN A 240 -9.56 -9.42 9.19
C GLN A 240 -9.41 -9.02 7.73
N ALA A 241 -8.35 -8.29 7.36
CA ALA A 241 -7.76 -8.54 6.05
C ALA A 241 -7.33 -10.02 5.93
N ASN A 242 -6.99 -10.65 7.08
CA ASN A 242 -6.86 -12.09 7.22
C ASN A 242 -8.19 -12.83 7.29
N GLU A 243 -9.40 -12.22 7.24
CA GLU A 243 -10.67 -12.97 7.38
C GLU A 243 -11.37 -13.35 6.10
N VAL A 244 -11.21 -12.59 5.01
CA VAL A 244 -11.49 -13.16 3.68
C VAL A 244 -10.61 -14.38 3.46
N ILE A 245 -9.37 -14.31 3.96
CA ILE A 245 -8.44 -15.44 4.02
C ILE A 245 -8.92 -16.48 5.04
N ASN A 246 -9.35 -16.15 6.26
CA ASN A 246 -9.78 -17.13 7.27
C ASN A 246 -11.07 -17.88 6.89
N ASP A 247 -12.02 -17.26 6.20
CA ASP A 247 -13.20 -17.97 5.69
C ASP A 247 -12.84 -18.96 4.58
N LEU A 248 -11.78 -18.68 3.80
CA LEU A 248 -11.19 -19.61 2.83
C LEU A 248 -10.31 -20.68 3.51
N ILE A 249 -9.49 -20.34 4.51
CA ILE A 249 -8.69 -21.27 5.33
C ILE A 249 -9.59 -22.29 6.03
N ARG A 250 -10.81 -21.89 6.43
CA ARG A 250 -11.80 -22.77 7.07
C ARG A 250 -12.42 -23.78 6.12
N LEU A 251 -12.31 -23.60 4.80
CA LEU A 251 -12.73 -24.63 3.88
C LEU A 251 -11.76 -25.82 3.98
N PRO A 252 -12.27 -27.06 3.92
CA PRO A 252 -11.39 -28.21 3.89
C PRO A 252 -10.50 -28.17 2.63
N PHE A 253 -9.35 -28.81 2.70
CA PHE A 253 -8.57 -29.12 1.51
C PHE A 253 -9.40 -29.98 0.55
N PRO A 254 -9.19 -29.83 -0.77
CA PRO A 254 -9.92 -30.61 -1.75
C PRO A 254 -9.64 -32.11 -1.57
N PRO A 255 -10.64 -32.98 -1.80
CA PRO A 255 -10.40 -34.41 -1.95
C PRO A 255 -9.58 -34.67 -3.23
N ASP A 256 -9.06 -35.88 -3.39
CA ASP A 256 -8.44 -36.30 -4.66
C ASP A 256 -9.46 -36.19 -5.80
N LEU A 257 -9.25 -35.24 -6.69
CA LEU A 257 -10.12 -34.99 -7.84
C LEU A 257 -9.72 -35.91 -8.99
N SER A 258 -10.69 -36.63 -9.55
CA SER A 258 -10.50 -37.54 -10.69
C SER A 258 -11.28 -37.08 -11.93
N PRO A 259 -10.82 -37.43 -13.14
CA PRO A 259 -11.56 -37.17 -14.38
C PRO A 259 -13.03 -37.60 -14.31
N GLY A 260 -13.93 -36.71 -14.69
CA GLY A 260 -15.39 -36.90 -14.66
C GLY A 260 -16.07 -36.46 -13.37
N MET A 261 -15.33 -36.17 -12.30
CA MET A 261 -15.88 -35.69 -11.03
C MET A 261 -16.43 -34.27 -11.18
N LEU A 262 -17.51 -33.96 -10.45
CA LEU A 262 -18.13 -32.64 -10.39
C LEU A 262 -17.86 -32.00 -9.04
N ILE A 263 -17.30 -30.79 -9.03
CA ILE A 263 -17.02 -29.99 -7.84
C ILE A 263 -17.54 -28.57 -8.05
N ASP A 264 -18.51 -28.13 -7.24
CA ASP A 264 -19.09 -26.78 -7.28
C ASP A 264 -19.53 -26.31 -8.69
N GLY A 265 -20.00 -27.26 -9.52
CA GLY A 265 -20.41 -27.03 -10.91
C GLY A 265 -19.26 -26.95 -11.92
N TYR A 266 -18.06 -27.42 -11.55
CA TYR A 266 -16.93 -27.61 -12.44
C TYR A 266 -16.68 -29.10 -12.64
N LYS A 267 -16.64 -29.54 -13.89
CA LYS A 267 -16.34 -30.93 -14.26
C LYS A 267 -14.85 -31.07 -14.48
N VAL A 268 -14.21 -31.99 -13.75
CA VAL A 268 -12.80 -32.32 -13.92
C VAL A 268 -12.63 -33.08 -15.23
N ILE A 269 -11.83 -32.53 -16.15
CA ILE A 269 -11.50 -33.16 -17.44
C ILE A 269 -10.31 -34.10 -17.26
N LYS A 270 -9.22 -33.58 -16.66
CA LYS A 270 -8.00 -34.35 -16.39
C LYS A 270 -7.11 -33.67 -15.35
N ASP A 271 -6.23 -34.46 -14.76
CA ASP A 271 -5.07 -33.97 -14.02
C ASP A 271 -4.14 -33.28 -15.01
N PHE A 272 -3.82 -32.01 -14.76
CA PHE A 272 -3.04 -31.20 -15.67
C PHE A 272 -1.57 -31.18 -15.28
N HIS A 273 -1.29 -30.87 -14.01
CA HIS A 273 0.06 -30.81 -13.48
C HIS A 273 0.04 -30.88 -11.94
N SER A 274 1.08 -31.46 -11.34
CA SER A 274 1.26 -31.48 -9.89
C SER A 274 2.66 -31.00 -9.55
N SER A 275 2.77 -29.98 -8.70
CA SER A 275 4.01 -29.51 -8.10
C SER A 275 4.04 -29.87 -6.61
N SER A 276 5.17 -29.63 -5.93
CA SER A 276 5.22 -29.76 -4.46
C SER A 276 4.18 -28.88 -3.78
N THR A 277 3.94 -27.70 -4.34
CA THR A 277 3.15 -26.61 -3.73
C THR A 277 1.73 -26.47 -4.26
N SER A 278 1.29 -27.21 -5.28
CA SER A 278 -0.09 -27.13 -5.79
C SER A 278 -0.41 -28.27 -6.74
N GLN A 279 -1.70 -28.55 -6.92
CA GLN A 279 -2.19 -29.41 -8.01
C GLN A 279 -3.06 -28.59 -8.95
N LEU A 280 -2.93 -28.85 -10.25
CA LEU A 280 -3.67 -28.20 -11.32
C LEU A 280 -4.53 -29.24 -12.03
N TYR A 281 -5.82 -28.95 -12.14
CA TYR A 281 -6.79 -29.76 -12.86
C TYR A 281 -7.36 -28.96 -14.03
N LEU A 282 -7.46 -29.56 -15.21
CA LEU A 282 -8.22 -28.99 -16.31
C LEU A 282 -9.70 -29.22 -16.03
N VAL A 283 -10.49 -28.16 -15.99
CA VAL A 283 -11.92 -28.22 -15.64
C VAL A 283 -12.77 -27.50 -16.67
N GLU A 284 -14.01 -27.95 -16.82
CA GLU A 284 -15.04 -27.33 -17.64
C GLU A 284 -16.16 -26.80 -16.74
N ASP A 285 -16.54 -25.54 -16.91
CA ASP A 285 -17.73 -25.00 -16.27
C ASP A 285 -18.99 -25.55 -16.92
N THR A 286 -19.83 -26.25 -16.15
CA THR A 286 -21.04 -26.91 -16.66
C THR A 286 -22.14 -25.96 -17.13
N GLU A 287 -22.06 -24.66 -16.81
CA GLU A 287 -23.03 -23.66 -17.26
C GLU A 287 -22.58 -22.87 -18.50
N THR A 288 -21.27 -22.69 -18.67
CA THR A 288 -20.71 -21.82 -19.73
C THR A 288 -19.88 -22.57 -20.77
N ASP A 289 -19.68 -23.88 -20.58
CA ASP A 289 -18.79 -24.75 -21.37
C ASP A 289 -17.33 -24.23 -21.43
N LYS A 290 -16.96 -23.32 -20.52
CA LYS A 290 -15.65 -22.69 -20.52
C LYS A 290 -14.61 -23.60 -19.87
N VAL A 291 -13.52 -23.84 -20.58
CA VAL A 291 -12.36 -24.60 -20.08
C VAL A 291 -11.39 -23.70 -19.32
N MET A 292 -10.98 -24.14 -18.13
CA MET A 292 -10.14 -23.39 -17.19
C MET A 292 -9.21 -24.35 -16.44
N LEU A 293 -8.24 -23.81 -15.71
CA LEU A 293 -7.47 -24.57 -14.74
C LEU A 293 -7.98 -24.31 -13.32
N MET A 294 -8.19 -25.37 -12.55
CA MET A 294 -8.44 -25.33 -11.12
C MET A 294 -7.14 -25.60 -10.38
N LYS A 295 -6.67 -24.61 -9.63
CA LYS A 295 -5.50 -24.74 -8.75
C LYS A 295 -5.97 -25.06 -7.34
N THR A 296 -5.45 -26.14 -6.79
CA THR A 296 -5.70 -26.60 -5.42
C THR A 296 -4.42 -26.55 -4.60
N PRO A 297 -4.52 -26.32 -3.27
CA PRO A 297 -3.37 -26.44 -2.40
C PRO A 297 -2.96 -27.91 -2.28
N SER A 298 -1.67 -28.14 -2.04
CA SER A 298 -1.08 -29.46 -1.86
C SER A 298 -1.37 -29.96 -0.46
N VAL A 299 -1.98 -31.15 -0.34
CA VAL A 299 -2.27 -31.81 0.95
C VAL A 299 -1.04 -32.06 1.83
N ASN A 300 0.17 -31.97 1.26
CA ASN A 300 1.42 -32.11 2.01
C ASN A 300 1.72 -30.90 2.94
N TYR A 301 0.93 -29.83 2.85
CA TYR A 301 1.11 -28.57 3.59
C TYR A 301 -0.21 -28.14 4.26
N ASP A 302 -1.10 -29.08 4.59
CA ASP A 302 -2.39 -28.79 5.23
C ASP A 302 -2.25 -28.31 6.69
N ASP A 303 -1.10 -28.55 7.30
CA ASP A 303 -0.71 -28.12 8.63
C ASP A 303 0.25 -26.92 8.66
N ASP A 304 0.55 -26.30 7.50
CA ASP A 304 1.42 -25.12 7.35
C ASP A 304 0.58 -23.84 7.07
N PRO A 305 0.27 -23.03 8.10
CA PRO A 305 -0.52 -21.81 7.93
C PRO A 305 0.13 -20.79 6.99
N SER A 306 1.47 -20.66 7.02
CA SER A 306 2.20 -19.72 6.18
C SER A 306 2.08 -20.08 4.69
N TYR A 307 2.07 -21.38 4.38
CA TYR A 307 1.81 -21.87 3.03
C TYR A 307 0.38 -21.57 2.57
N ILE A 308 -0.61 -21.86 3.42
CA ILE A 308 -2.03 -21.62 3.11
C ILE A 308 -2.28 -20.12 2.87
N ASP A 309 -1.69 -19.25 3.69
CA ASP A 309 -1.74 -17.80 3.49
C ASP A 309 -1.17 -17.38 2.13
N ARG A 310 -0.03 -17.95 1.71
CA ARG A 310 0.55 -17.67 0.38
C ARG A 310 -0.36 -18.12 -0.75
N PHE A 311 -0.98 -19.29 -0.63
CA PHE A 311 -1.92 -19.81 -1.63
C PHE A 311 -3.11 -18.86 -1.83
N HIS A 312 -3.68 -18.34 -0.74
CA HIS A 312 -4.76 -17.36 -0.82
C HIS A 312 -4.30 -15.98 -1.28
N MET A 313 -3.08 -15.56 -0.90
CA MET A 313 -2.48 -14.32 -1.38
C MET A 313 -2.30 -14.33 -2.91
N GLU A 314 -1.93 -15.48 -3.48
CA GLU A 314 -1.83 -15.66 -4.94
C GLU A 314 -3.18 -15.42 -5.62
N GLU A 315 -4.24 -16.07 -5.15
CA GLU A 315 -5.60 -15.86 -5.67
C GLU A 315 -6.00 -14.37 -5.56
N TRP A 316 -5.76 -13.78 -4.40
CA TRP A 316 -6.11 -12.40 -4.10
C TRP A 316 -5.38 -11.41 -5.03
N ALA A 317 -4.09 -11.64 -5.29
CA ALA A 317 -3.28 -10.82 -6.17
C ALA A 317 -3.74 -11.00 -7.63
N GLY A 318 -3.92 -12.24 -8.07
CA GLY A 318 -4.33 -12.55 -9.44
C GLY A 318 -5.66 -11.93 -9.85
N LYS A 319 -6.65 -11.87 -8.95
CA LYS A 319 -7.95 -11.23 -9.23
C LYS A 319 -7.88 -9.73 -9.49
N ARG A 320 -6.79 -9.07 -9.07
CA ARG A 320 -6.62 -7.62 -9.22
C ARG A 320 -5.84 -7.25 -10.48
N VAL A 321 -5.29 -8.23 -11.18
CA VAL A 321 -4.45 -8.00 -12.35
C VAL A 321 -5.25 -8.29 -13.62
N TYR A 322 -5.63 -7.24 -14.33
CA TYR A 322 -6.23 -7.34 -15.67
C TYR A 322 -5.25 -6.80 -16.70
N HIS A 323 -4.50 -7.70 -17.33
CA HIS A 323 -3.52 -7.33 -18.35
C HIS A 323 -3.38 -8.44 -19.41
N PRO A 324 -3.29 -8.12 -20.72
CA PRO A 324 -3.19 -9.14 -21.76
C PRO A 324 -1.99 -10.09 -21.60
N ASN A 325 -0.87 -9.57 -21.08
CA ASN A 325 0.35 -10.35 -20.83
C ASN A 325 0.47 -10.92 -19.40
N VAL A 326 -0.61 -10.98 -18.63
CA VAL A 326 -0.66 -11.70 -17.36
C VAL A 326 -1.79 -12.71 -17.42
N MET A 327 -1.61 -13.87 -16.79
CA MET A 327 -2.64 -14.89 -16.67
C MET A 327 -3.84 -14.36 -15.91
N VAL A 328 -5.04 -14.62 -16.43
CA VAL A 328 -6.27 -14.21 -15.75
C VAL A 328 -6.57 -15.16 -14.59
N THR A 329 -6.85 -14.62 -13.42
CA THR A 329 -7.49 -15.34 -12.31
C THR A 329 -8.96 -15.02 -12.30
N TYR A 330 -9.81 -16.04 -12.32
CA TYR A 330 -11.25 -15.87 -12.40
C TYR A 330 -11.87 -15.60 -11.04
N GLU A 331 -12.83 -14.67 -11.02
CA GLU A 331 -13.66 -14.43 -9.85
C GLU A 331 -14.61 -15.61 -9.63
N GLN A 332 -14.73 -16.04 -8.38
CA GLN A 332 -15.64 -17.11 -8.00
C GLN A 332 -16.98 -16.55 -7.55
N LYS A 333 -18.04 -16.95 -8.27
CA LYS A 333 -19.42 -16.55 -7.98
C LYS A 333 -20.19 -17.62 -7.20
N ARG A 334 -19.70 -18.86 -7.19
CA ARG A 334 -20.33 -20.01 -6.53
C ARG A 334 -19.73 -20.23 -5.14
N LYS A 335 -20.54 -20.78 -4.24
CA LYS A 335 -20.08 -21.22 -2.93
C LYS A 335 -19.13 -22.41 -3.11
N ARG A 336 -17.94 -22.31 -2.52
CA ARG A 336 -16.94 -23.39 -2.55
C ARG A 336 -17.22 -24.44 -1.48
N SER A 337 -16.97 -25.70 -1.80
CA SER A 337 -16.99 -26.82 -0.86
C SER A 337 -15.61 -27.11 -0.26
N CYS A 338 -14.53 -26.69 -0.93
CA CYS A 338 -13.14 -26.85 -0.49
C CYS A 338 -12.24 -25.71 -1.01
N GLN A 339 -10.97 -25.71 -0.62
CA GLN A 339 -9.99 -24.72 -1.09
C GLN A 339 -9.55 -24.96 -2.54
N TYR A 340 -9.83 -24.00 -3.42
CA TYR A 340 -9.30 -23.94 -4.78
C TYR A 340 -9.53 -22.55 -5.36
N PHE A 341 -8.86 -22.21 -6.47
CA PHE A 341 -9.22 -21.07 -7.31
C PHE A 341 -9.08 -21.41 -8.80
N LEU A 342 -9.69 -20.59 -9.66
CA LEU A 342 -9.69 -20.81 -11.10
C LEU A 342 -8.79 -19.81 -11.82
N ILE A 343 -8.01 -20.30 -12.77
CA ILE A 343 -7.13 -19.51 -13.60
C ILE A 343 -7.34 -19.86 -15.08
N GLU A 344 -6.87 -18.96 -15.94
CA GLU A 344 -6.86 -19.15 -17.39
C GLU A 344 -6.10 -20.41 -17.80
N TYR A 345 -6.73 -21.24 -18.63
CA TYR A 345 -6.01 -22.29 -19.34
C TYR A 345 -5.31 -21.68 -20.55
N ILE A 346 -3.98 -21.70 -20.56
CA ILE A 346 -3.15 -21.15 -21.63
C ILE A 346 -2.64 -22.29 -22.50
N GLU A 347 -3.16 -22.39 -23.72
CA GLU A 347 -2.64 -23.30 -24.75
C GLU A 347 -1.35 -22.73 -25.34
N GLY A 348 -0.22 -23.36 -25.01
CA GLY A 348 1.10 -22.90 -25.42
C GLY A 348 2.22 -23.72 -24.78
N LYS A 349 3.45 -23.22 -24.89
CA LYS A 349 4.65 -23.79 -24.25
C LYS A 349 5.27 -22.78 -23.28
N THR A 350 6.01 -23.26 -22.29
CA THR A 350 6.80 -22.38 -21.43
C THR A 350 7.94 -21.74 -22.22
N LEU A 351 8.43 -20.59 -21.77
CA LEU A 351 9.61 -19.96 -22.34
C LEU A 351 10.83 -20.87 -22.17
N ALA A 352 10.93 -21.63 -21.07
CA ALA A 352 11.97 -22.66 -20.90
C ALA A 352 12.00 -23.63 -22.08
N LYS A 353 10.84 -24.20 -22.44
CA LYS A 353 10.74 -25.11 -23.59
C LYS A 353 11.02 -24.41 -24.91
N TRP A 354 10.58 -23.16 -25.04
CA TRP A 354 10.86 -22.35 -26.23
C TRP A 354 12.37 -22.12 -26.42
N ILE A 355 13.13 -21.86 -25.35
CA ILE A 355 14.59 -21.69 -25.40
C ILE A 355 15.27 -22.98 -25.88
N GLU A 356 14.85 -24.15 -25.38
CA GLU A 356 15.35 -25.45 -25.86
C GLU A 356 15.06 -25.69 -27.33
N ASP A 357 13.84 -25.37 -27.78
CA ASP A 357 13.40 -25.59 -29.16
C ASP A 357 14.05 -24.58 -30.14
N ASN A 358 14.60 -23.47 -29.65
CA ASN A 358 15.17 -22.38 -30.45
C ASN A 358 16.59 -22.02 -29.96
N PRO A 359 17.59 -22.89 -30.15
CA PRO A 359 18.96 -22.68 -29.63
C PRO A 359 19.72 -21.54 -30.31
N GLN A 360 19.24 -21.05 -31.46
CA GLN A 360 19.78 -19.89 -32.18
C GLN A 360 18.64 -18.99 -32.67
N PRO A 361 17.95 -18.31 -31.74
CA PRO A 361 16.78 -17.54 -32.10
C PRO A 361 17.16 -16.26 -32.83
N ASP A 362 16.28 -15.78 -33.71
CA ASP A 362 16.43 -14.45 -34.29
C ASP A 362 16.26 -13.37 -33.21
N ILE A 363 17.12 -12.35 -33.25
CA ILE A 363 17.13 -11.27 -32.24
C ILE A 363 15.76 -10.57 -32.20
N GLN A 364 15.09 -10.38 -33.33
CA GLN A 364 13.79 -9.71 -33.36
C GLN A 364 12.72 -10.54 -32.67
N GLN A 365 12.81 -11.87 -32.74
CA GLN A 365 11.90 -12.76 -32.03
C GLN A 365 12.10 -12.67 -30.51
N VAL A 366 13.36 -12.67 -30.06
CA VAL A 366 13.69 -12.45 -28.64
C VAL A 366 13.18 -11.10 -28.16
N THR A 367 13.43 -10.02 -28.90
CA THR A 367 12.96 -8.67 -28.54
C THR A 367 11.44 -8.61 -28.37
N LYS A 368 10.67 -9.21 -29.30
CA LYS A 368 9.20 -9.24 -29.21
C LYS A 368 8.68 -9.97 -27.96
N ILE A 369 9.34 -11.05 -27.55
CA ILE A 369 8.97 -11.78 -26.33
C ILE A 369 9.28 -10.92 -25.10
N ILE A 370 10.48 -10.33 -25.04
CA ILE A 370 10.91 -9.47 -23.93
C ILE A 370 9.99 -8.24 -23.80
N GLU A 371 9.60 -7.59 -24.90
CA GLU A 371 8.66 -6.47 -24.87
C GLU A 371 7.33 -6.83 -24.21
N GLN A 372 6.78 -8.01 -24.51
CA GLN A 372 5.53 -8.47 -23.90
C GLN A 372 5.70 -8.83 -22.41
N ILE A 373 6.84 -9.41 -22.02
CA ILE A 373 7.16 -9.64 -20.60
C ILE A 373 7.22 -8.29 -19.86
N ILE A 374 7.88 -7.28 -20.43
CA ILE A 374 7.94 -5.92 -19.86
C ILE A 374 6.53 -5.33 -19.72
N GLN A 375 5.65 -5.52 -20.70
CA GLN A 375 4.27 -5.05 -20.61
C GLN A 375 3.53 -5.73 -19.45
N GLY A 376 3.68 -7.05 -19.27
CA GLY A 376 3.14 -7.80 -18.14
C GLY A 376 3.66 -7.31 -16.79
N LEU A 377 4.99 -7.18 -16.66
CA LEU A 377 5.63 -6.66 -15.44
C LEU A 377 5.19 -5.24 -15.13
N ARG A 378 5.06 -4.36 -16.14
CA ARG A 378 4.50 -3.02 -15.94
C ARG A 378 3.05 -3.06 -15.46
N GLY A 379 2.27 -4.04 -15.91
CA GLY A 379 0.93 -4.32 -15.38
C GLY A 379 0.95 -4.56 -13.87
N LEU A 380 1.82 -5.46 -13.41
CA LEU A 380 2.00 -5.78 -11.99
C LEU A 380 2.55 -4.57 -11.20
N HIS A 381 3.62 -3.93 -11.69
CA HIS A 381 4.28 -2.82 -11.00
C HIS A 381 3.37 -1.60 -10.80
N ARG A 382 2.43 -1.35 -11.73
CA ARG A 382 1.40 -0.28 -11.57
C ARG A 382 0.40 -0.56 -10.44
N LEU A 383 0.28 -1.82 -10.05
CA LEU A 383 -0.53 -2.30 -8.93
C LEU A 383 0.34 -2.55 -7.68
N GLU A 384 1.60 -2.09 -7.69
CA GLU A 384 2.57 -2.27 -6.60
C GLU A 384 2.81 -3.74 -6.24
N MET A 385 2.67 -4.61 -7.26
CA MET A 385 2.96 -6.03 -7.18
C MET A 385 4.33 -6.30 -7.81
N LEU A 386 5.21 -6.95 -7.06
CA LEU A 386 6.46 -7.51 -7.60
C LEU A 386 6.23 -8.98 -7.93
N HIS A 387 6.74 -9.46 -9.07
CA HIS A 387 6.62 -10.88 -9.43
C HIS A 387 7.49 -11.77 -8.54
N ARG A 388 8.73 -11.35 -8.25
CA ARG A 388 9.72 -12.00 -7.36
C ARG A 388 10.26 -13.38 -7.77
N ASP A 389 9.51 -14.16 -8.54
CA ASP A 389 9.92 -15.48 -9.07
C ASP A 389 9.86 -15.52 -10.60
N LEU A 390 10.33 -14.45 -11.26
CA LEU A 390 10.35 -14.41 -12.72
C LEU A 390 11.46 -15.33 -13.26
N LYS A 391 11.05 -16.38 -13.97
CA LYS A 391 11.92 -17.38 -14.61
C LYS A 391 11.26 -17.92 -15.89
N PRO A 392 12.00 -18.58 -16.80
CA PRO A 392 11.44 -19.09 -18.05
C PRO A 392 10.26 -20.07 -17.87
N ASP A 393 10.21 -20.82 -16.76
CA ASP A 393 9.08 -21.70 -16.44
C ASP A 393 7.78 -20.94 -16.14
N ASN A 394 7.90 -19.71 -15.64
CA ASN A 394 6.76 -18.87 -15.24
C ASN A 394 6.30 -17.93 -16.37
N ILE A 395 6.68 -18.22 -17.62
CA ILE A 395 6.32 -17.44 -18.79
C ILE A 395 5.77 -18.41 -19.84
N MET A 396 4.52 -18.21 -20.27
CA MET A 396 3.87 -19.00 -21.31
C MET A 396 3.85 -18.25 -22.63
N ILE A 397 4.11 -18.98 -23.72
CA ILE A 397 4.03 -18.49 -25.10
C ILE A 397 2.97 -19.29 -25.83
N ARG A 398 1.91 -18.61 -26.26
CA ARG A 398 0.84 -19.18 -27.09
C ARG A 398 1.30 -19.36 -28.54
N GLU A 399 0.60 -20.19 -29.30
CA GLU A 399 0.90 -20.39 -30.72
C GLU A 399 0.79 -19.11 -31.56
N ASP A 400 -0.09 -18.18 -31.16
CA ASP A 400 -0.24 -16.86 -31.79
C ASP A 400 0.88 -15.87 -31.42
N GLY A 401 1.85 -16.28 -30.59
CA GLY A 401 2.98 -15.46 -30.14
C GLY A 401 2.67 -14.56 -28.94
N THR A 402 1.46 -14.65 -28.36
CA THR A 402 1.13 -13.94 -27.13
C THR A 402 1.90 -14.51 -25.94
N VAL A 403 2.59 -13.63 -25.20
CA VAL A 403 3.30 -13.99 -23.97
C VAL A 403 2.45 -13.65 -22.76
N LYS A 404 2.35 -14.59 -21.82
CA LYS A 404 1.66 -14.42 -20.54
C LYS A 404 2.56 -14.81 -19.38
N LEU A 405 2.67 -13.91 -18.41
CA LEU A 405 3.25 -14.22 -17.11
C LEU A 405 2.28 -15.10 -16.31
N ILE A 406 2.79 -16.17 -15.73
CA ILE A 406 2.05 -17.10 -14.88
C ILE A 406 2.71 -17.17 -13.49
N ASP A 407 2.04 -17.84 -12.55
CA ASP A 407 2.51 -18.08 -11.17
C ASP A 407 2.78 -16.80 -10.35
N LEU A 408 1.74 -16.35 -9.65
CA LEU A 408 1.81 -15.19 -8.75
C LEU A 408 2.07 -15.61 -7.29
N GLY A 409 2.46 -16.87 -7.04
CA GLY A 409 2.64 -17.42 -5.70
C GLY A 409 3.72 -16.74 -4.85
N ALA A 410 4.64 -16.03 -5.50
CA ALA A 410 5.69 -15.24 -4.85
C ALA A 410 5.39 -13.73 -4.81
N VAL A 411 4.21 -13.29 -5.30
CA VAL A 411 3.91 -11.86 -5.44
C VAL A 411 3.88 -11.17 -4.08
N LYS A 412 4.59 -10.05 -3.98
CA LYS A 412 4.51 -9.14 -2.84
C LYS A 412 3.71 -7.91 -3.21
N VAL A 413 2.73 -7.58 -2.38
CA VAL A 413 1.92 -6.36 -2.47
C VAL A 413 2.40 -5.41 -1.37
N ALA A 414 2.76 -4.18 -1.74
CA ALA A 414 3.14 -3.17 -0.76
C ALA A 414 1.97 -2.89 0.21
N GLY A 415 2.25 -2.80 1.53
CA GLY A 415 1.26 -2.46 2.55
C GLY A 415 0.31 -3.57 3.04
N ILE A 416 0.37 -4.79 2.49
CA ILE A 416 -0.39 -5.96 3.00
C ILE A 416 0.50 -6.90 3.83
N GLN A 417 1.82 -6.88 3.58
CA GLN A 417 2.82 -7.71 4.27
C GLN A 417 3.81 -6.87 5.10
N GLU A 418 3.32 -5.95 5.94
CA GLU A 418 4.17 -5.39 7.02
C GLU A 418 4.20 -6.31 8.26
N ILE A 419 3.33 -7.33 8.34
CA ILE A 419 3.15 -8.18 9.53
C ILE A 419 3.62 -9.64 9.36
N ALA A 420 4.16 -10.03 8.19
CA ALA A 420 4.83 -11.33 8.08
C ALA A 420 6.26 -11.21 8.66
N SER A 421 6.52 -12.00 9.70
CA SER A 421 7.78 -12.02 10.45
C SER A 421 9.04 -12.16 9.54
N PRO A 422 10.24 -11.82 10.03
CA PRO A 422 11.53 -12.01 9.32
C PRO A 422 11.90 -13.48 9.03
N VAL A 423 10.97 -14.41 9.18
CA VAL A 423 11.19 -15.84 8.96
C VAL A 423 10.28 -16.24 7.82
N GLU A 424 10.83 -16.37 6.61
CA GLU A 424 10.68 -17.59 5.83
C GLU A 424 11.53 -17.58 4.57
N ARG A 425 12.55 -18.43 4.68
CA ARG A 425 13.35 -19.10 3.68
C ARG A 425 12.82 -18.98 2.25
N LEU A 426 13.61 -18.25 1.48
CA LEU A 426 14.11 -18.70 0.19
C LEU A 426 14.41 -20.22 0.21
N GLU A 427 13.43 -21.08 -0.09
CA GLU A 427 13.68 -22.43 -0.61
C GLU A 427 14.27 -22.30 -2.04
N LEU A 428 15.48 -21.73 -2.07
CA LEU A 428 16.30 -21.44 -3.23
C LEU A 428 17.12 -22.68 -3.63
N LEU A 429 16.46 -23.80 -3.93
CA LEU A 429 17.18 -24.95 -4.50
C LEU A 429 17.11 -25.00 -6.04
N GLY A 430 16.15 -24.30 -6.67
CA GLY A 430 16.03 -24.23 -8.14
C GLY A 430 16.14 -22.83 -8.77
N THR A 431 15.75 -21.75 -8.08
CA THR A 431 15.57 -20.42 -8.71
C THR A 431 16.72 -19.42 -8.51
N LYS A 432 17.86 -19.82 -7.92
CA LYS A 432 18.98 -18.90 -7.64
C LYS A 432 19.47 -18.16 -8.88
N ASN A 433 19.44 -18.81 -10.04
CA ASN A 433 20.04 -18.30 -11.26
C ASN A 433 19.36 -17.03 -11.79
N TYR A 434 18.07 -16.84 -11.50
CA TYR A 434 17.29 -15.67 -11.90
C TYR A 434 17.05 -14.67 -10.76
N THR A 435 17.47 -15.01 -9.54
CA THR A 435 17.18 -14.22 -8.33
C THR A 435 18.10 -13.00 -8.24
N ALA A 436 17.52 -11.83 -8.04
CA ALA A 436 18.27 -10.59 -7.84
C ALA A 436 19.16 -10.64 -6.59
N PRO A 437 20.37 -10.06 -6.62
CA PRO A 437 21.35 -10.17 -5.54
C PRO A 437 20.84 -9.62 -4.19
N GLU A 438 20.02 -8.57 -4.19
CA GLU A 438 19.41 -8.02 -2.98
C GLU A 438 18.58 -9.05 -2.21
N TYR A 439 17.88 -9.96 -2.89
CA TYR A 439 17.14 -11.03 -2.23
C TYR A 439 18.08 -12.03 -1.56
N LEU A 440 19.21 -12.35 -2.19
CA LEU A 440 20.24 -13.23 -1.62
C LEU A 440 20.91 -12.61 -0.39
N MET A 441 20.92 -11.28 -0.29
CA MET A 441 21.44 -10.51 0.84
C MET A 441 20.39 -10.24 1.93
N GLY A 442 19.16 -10.75 1.78
CA GLY A 442 18.07 -10.49 2.72
C GLY A 442 17.51 -9.06 2.67
N VAL A 443 17.85 -8.31 1.61
CA VAL A 443 17.33 -6.96 1.37
C VAL A 443 16.00 -7.06 0.59
N ALA A 444 15.07 -6.16 0.90
CA ALA A 444 13.79 -6.11 0.21
C ALA A 444 14.00 -5.78 -1.29
N GLY A 445 13.34 -6.55 -2.15
CA GLY A 445 13.34 -6.29 -3.58
C GLY A 445 12.51 -5.10 -3.99
N SER A 446 12.71 -4.65 -5.22
CA SER A 446 12.00 -3.55 -5.87
C SER A 446 11.67 -3.94 -7.32
N ASN A 447 11.07 -3.02 -8.09
CA ASN A 447 10.87 -3.22 -9.52
C ASN A 447 12.18 -3.55 -10.26
N LYS A 448 13.33 -3.11 -9.73
CA LYS A 448 14.66 -3.43 -10.27
C LYS A 448 15.01 -4.91 -10.12
N SER A 449 14.45 -5.60 -9.14
CA SER A 449 14.68 -7.02 -8.92
C SER A 449 14.03 -7.86 -10.04
N ASP A 450 12.79 -7.54 -10.43
CA ASP A 450 12.15 -8.20 -11.58
C ASP A 450 12.87 -7.87 -12.90
N LEU A 451 13.42 -6.66 -13.03
CA LEU A 451 14.25 -6.27 -14.19
C LEU A 451 15.57 -7.05 -14.24
N PHE A 452 16.18 -7.35 -13.10
CA PHE A 452 17.37 -8.21 -13.03
C PHE A 452 17.03 -9.60 -13.56
N SER A 453 15.96 -10.23 -13.06
CA SER A 453 15.51 -11.54 -13.52
C SER A 453 15.23 -11.54 -15.03
N LEU A 454 14.58 -10.50 -15.54
CA LEU A 454 14.36 -10.33 -16.98
C LEU A 454 15.66 -10.22 -17.77
N GLY A 455 16.67 -9.52 -17.24
CA GLY A 455 17.99 -9.43 -17.84
C GLY A 455 18.70 -10.78 -17.95
N VAL A 456 18.58 -11.61 -16.91
CA VAL A 456 19.08 -13.00 -16.92
C VAL A 456 18.37 -13.82 -18.00
N ILE A 457 17.04 -13.74 -18.08
CA ILE A 457 16.23 -14.45 -19.09
C ILE A 457 16.62 -14.00 -20.51
N ALA A 458 16.76 -12.70 -20.75
CA ALA A 458 17.17 -12.19 -22.06
C ALA A 458 18.57 -12.68 -22.47
N TYR A 459 19.50 -12.73 -21.51
CA TYR A 459 20.84 -13.28 -21.74
C TYR A 459 20.78 -14.76 -22.13
N GLU A 460 19.99 -15.55 -21.41
CA GLU A 460 19.82 -16.97 -21.69
C GLU A 460 19.19 -17.21 -23.06
N MET A 461 18.12 -16.46 -23.40
CA MET A 461 17.49 -16.56 -24.72
C MET A 461 18.46 -16.29 -25.87
N LEU A 462 19.40 -15.35 -25.70
CA LEU A 462 20.35 -14.96 -26.76
C LEU A 462 21.57 -15.87 -26.86
N THR A 463 21.96 -16.52 -25.76
CA THR A 463 23.25 -17.24 -25.65
C THR A 463 23.11 -18.74 -25.43
N GLY A 464 21.93 -19.20 -25.02
CA GLY A 464 21.68 -20.55 -24.52
C GLY A 464 22.40 -20.87 -23.20
N LYS A 465 22.89 -19.85 -22.48
CA LYS A 465 23.66 -19.99 -21.24
C LYS A 465 23.18 -19.00 -20.18
N LEU A 466 23.42 -19.31 -18.92
CA LEU A 466 23.18 -18.37 -17.83
C LEU A 466 24.34 -17.36 -17.71
N PRO A 467 24.09 -16.10 -17.30
CA PRO A 467 25.13 -15.09 -17.11
C PRO A 467 25.99 -15.36 -15.86
N TYR A 468 25.46 -16.12 -14.91
CA TYR A 468 26.13 -16.52 -13.67
C TYR A 468 25.92 -18.02 -13.48
N GLY A 469 27.01 -18.77 -13.28
CA GLY A 469 26.97 -20.24 -13.15
C GLY A 469 28.00 -20.91 -14.04
#